data_AF-A0A661D344-F1
#
_entry.id   AF-A0A661D344-F1
#
_cell.length_a   1.000
_cell.length_b   1.000
_cell.length_c   1.000
_cell.angle_alpha   90.00
_cell.angle_beta   90.00
_cell.angle_gamma   90.00
#
_symmetry.space_group_name_H-M   'P 1'
#
loop_
_entity.id
_entity.type
_entity.pdbx_description
1 polymer ?
#
loop_
_entity_poly.entity_id
_entity_poly.type
_entity_poly.pdbx_seq_one_letter_code
_entity_poly.pdbx_strand_id
1 'polypeptide(L)'
;MPTRNELKELAKLRLEEAETLFDAGLYDGSVYICGYVIEFALKARICKLLDTNEYPSSGKLKSAYAVHDFEQLLLLSGLQKKISLAHANLHTNWSIIIPWSPEMRYQPKGTISKNKAKEILDAVRDKPNGVYRWIMKYWCRGSSFCAQKLEPRQEFGKMTRILKQEKGPLSLLMLKAFDAEMFDYWN
;
A
#
# COMPACT_ATOMS: atom_id res chain seq x y z
N MET A 1 -17.29 11.23 -6.15
CA MET A 1 -16.41 10.86 -5.01
C MET A 1 -15.27 10.01 -5.55
N PRO A 2 -14.11 9.84 -4.89
CA PRO A 2 -13.03 9.04 -5.47
C PRO A 2 -13.52 7.61 -5.72
N THR A 3 -13.18 7.11 -6.90
CA THR A 3 -13.42 5.72 -7.28
C THR A 3 -12.52 4.78 -6.50
N ARG A 4 -12.86 3.49 -6.49
CA ARG A 4 -12.05 2.43 -5.89
C ARG A 4 -10.63 2.40 -6.46
N ASN A 5 -10.47 2.67 -7.76
CA ASN A 5 -9.16 2.67 -8.40
C ASN A 5 -8.37 3.93 -8.01
N GLU A 6 -9.00 5.11 -8.00
CA GLU A 6 -8.36 6.33 -7.52
C GLU A 6 -7.91 6.21 -6.06
N LEU A 7 -8.71 5.57 -5.19
CA LEU A 7 -8.29 5.30 -3.81
C LEU A 7 -7.05 4.40 -3.72
N LYS A 8 -6.90 3.42 -4.62
CA LYS A 8 -5.70 2.57 -4.68
C LYS A 8 -4.48 3.37 -5.13
N GLU A 9 -4.63 4.21 -6.15
CA GLU A 9 -3.53 5.06 -6.63
C GLU A 9 -3.15 6.12 -5.60
N LEU A 10 -4.13 6.73 -4.91
CA LEU A 10 -3.89 7.63 -3.80
C LEU A 10 -3.13 6.93 -2.66
N ALA A 11 -3.50 5.70 -2.30
CA ALA A 11 -2.77 4.95 -1.26
C ALA A 11 -1.29 4.72 -1.63
N LYS A 12 -1.00 4.41 -2.90
CA LYS A 12 0.38 4.28 -3.39
C LYS A 12 1.12 5.62 -3.35
N LEU A 13 0.48 6.69 -3.85
CA LEU A 13 1.06 8.04 -3.85
C LEU A 13 1.39 8.50 -2.43
N ARG A 14 0.47 8.32 -1.47
CA ARG A 14 0.72 8.68 -0.07
C ARG A 14 1.87 7.88 0.53
N LEU A 15 2.05 6.61 0.14
CA LEU A 15 3.18 5.84 0.61
C LEU A 15 4.50 6.41 0.08
N GLU A 16 4.58 6.72 -1.21
CA GLU A 16 5.76 7.34 -1.82
C GLU A 16 6.09 8.71 -1.19
N GLU A 17 5.08 9.54 -0.94
CA GLU A 17 5.24 10.81 -0.23
C GLU A 17 5.73 10.61 1.21
N ALA A 18 5.18 9.65 1.95
CA ALA A 18 5.60 9.36 3.31
C ALA A 18 7.06 8.90 3.39
N GLU A 19 7.50 8.10 2.42
CA GLU A 19 8.90 7.68 2.30
C GLU A 19 9.81 8.86 1.97
N THR A 20 9.42 9.68 0.99
CA THR A 20 10.17 10.88 0.60
C THR A 20 10.31 11.87 1.76
N LEU A 21 9.24 12.12 2.51
CA LEU A 21 9.25 12.99 3.69
C LEU A 21 10.15 12.43 4.79
N PHE A 22 10.15 11.12 5.00
CA PHE A 22 11.01 10.48 6.00
C PHE A 22 12.49 10.66 5.64
N ASP A 23 12.85 10.40 4.39
CA ASP A 23 14.22 10.53 3.89
C ASP A 23 14.72 11.98 3.93
N ALA A 24 13.80 12.95 3.75
CA ALA A 24 14.07 14.38 3.92
C ALA A 24 14.13 14.86 5.39
N GLY A 25 13.91 13.98 6.38
CA GLY A 25 13.90 14.33 7.80
C GLY A 25 12.62 15.04 8.28
N LEU A 26 11.55 15.01 7.49
CA LEU A 26 10.24 15.61 7.78
C LEU A 26 9.32 14.59 8.46
N TYR A 27 9.70 14.18 9.68
CA TYR A 27 9.11 13.03 10.39
C TYR A 27 7.63 13.20 10.76
N ASP A 28 7.23 14.39 11.25
CA ASP A 28 5.81 14.67 11.56
C ASP A 28 4.94 14.50 10.30
N GLY A 29 5.41 15.04 9.18
CA GLY A 29 4.74 14.95 7.88
C GLY A 29 4.68 13.51 7.36
N SER A 30 5.78 12.76 7.46
CA SER A 30 5.82 11.36 7.06
C SER A 30 4.79 10.51 7.80
N VAL A 31 4.70 10.64 9.14
CA VAL A 31 3.69 9.94 9.95
C VAL A 31 2.27 10.42 9.65
N TYR A 32 2.07 11.73 9.46
CA TYR A 32 0.77 12.27 9.08
C TYR A 32 0.27 11.65 7.77
N ILE A 33 1.12 11.56 6.75
CA ILE A 33 0.78 10.98 5.45
C ILE A 33 0.62 9.45 5.53
N CYS A 34 1.40 8.75 6.36
CA CYS A 34 1.29 7.30 6.56
C CYS A 34 -0.13 6.85 6.90
N GLY A 35 -0.87 7.59 7.72
CA GLY A 35 -2.24 7.19 8.05
C GLY A 35 -3.21 7.28 6.88
N TYR A 36 -3.03 8.24 5.95
CA TYR A 36 -3.84 8.28 4.74
C TYR A 36 -3.61 7.09 3.81
N VAL A 37 -2.42 6.46 3.84
CA VAL A 37 -2.17 5.19 3.14
C VAL A 37 -3.16 4.14 3.61
N ILE A 38 -3.32 3.98 4.93
CA ILE A 38 -4.21 2.99 5.55
C ILE A 38 -5.69 3.39 5.42
N GLU A 39 -6.00 4.68 5.48
CA GLU A 39 -7.36 5.18 5.27
C GLU A 39 -7.86 4.83 3.86
N PHE A 40 -7.12 5.24 2.82
CA PHE A 40 -7.51 5.00 1.42
C PHE A 40 -7.55 3.53 1.09
N ALA A 41 -6.63 2.77 1.67
CA ALA A 41 -6.63 1.34 1.67
C ALA A 41 -7.98 0.75 2.17
N LEU A 42 -8.37 1.04 3.41
CA LEU A 42 -9.63 0.54 3.97
C LEU A 42 -10.84 1.00 3.14
N LYS A 43 -10.84 2.25 2.68
CA LYS A 43 -11.90 2.80 1.82
C LYS A 43 -12.01 2.06 0.48
N ALA A 44 -10.89 1.72 -0.16
CA ALA A 44 -10.89 0.91 -1.38
C ALA A 44 -11.43 -0.51 -1.13
N ARG A 45 -11.12 -1.09 0.04
CA ARG A 45 -11.70 -2.37 0.45
C ARG A 45 -13.21 -2.28 0.66
N ILE A 46 -13.69 -1.23 1.30
CA ILE A 46 -15.13 -0.96 1.49
C ILE A 46 -15.83 -0.89 0.14
N CYS A 47 -15.31 -0.13 -0.83
CA CYS A 47 -15.89 -0.10 -2.19
C CYS A 47 -15.98 -1.51 -2.81
N LYS A 48 -14.95 -2.34 -2.64
CA LYS A 48 -14.98 -3.73 -3.12
C LYS A 48 -15.99 -4.61 -2.39
N LEU A 49 -16.22 -4.38 -1.09
CA LEU A 49 -17.18 -5.15 -0.29
C LEU A 49 -18.62 -4.81 -0.66
N LEU A 50 -18.91 -3.52 -0.86
CA LEU A 50 -20.24 -3.01 -1.22
C LEU A 50 -20.55 -3.11 -2.71
N ASP A 51 -19.60 -3.59 -3.52
CA ASP A 51 -19.66 -3.62 -4.98
C ASP A 51 -20.01 -2.27 -5.63
N THR A 52 -19.49 -1.18 -5.05
CA THR A 52 -19.61 0.18 -5.60
C THR A 52 -18.31 0.61 -6.27
N ASN A 53 -18.43 1.38 -7.35
CA ASN A 53 -17.27 2.01 -7.97
C ASN A 53 -16.79 3.23 -7.19
N GLU A 54 -17.70 4.09 -6.74
CA GLU A 54 -17.39 5.30 -5.98
C GLU A 54 -17.52 5.09 -4.48
N TYR A 55 -16.66 5.74 -3.71
CA TYR A 55 -16.75 5.73 -2.25
C TYR A 55 -18.02 6.48 -1.78
N PRO A 56 -18.87 5.87 -0.92
CA PRO A 56 -20.17 6.41 -0.56
C PRO A 56 -20.10 7.52 0.52
N SER A 57 -19.26 8.53 0.33
CA SER A 57 -19.08 9.66 1.25
C SER A 57 -20.03 10.85 1.01
N SER A 58 -21.13 10.64 0.27
CA SER A 58 -22.16 11.66 0.00
C SER A 58 -23.57 11.10 0.21
N GLY A 59 -24.56 12.00 0.27
CA GLY A 59 -25.96 11.63 0.45
C GLY A 59 -26.23 10.95 1.80
N LYS A 60 -27.18 10.01 1.80
CA LYS A 60 -27.68 9.34 3.01
C LYS A 60 -26.62 8.51 3.75
N LEU A 61 -25.59 8.05 3.04
CA LEU A 61 -24.53 7.20 3.58
C LEU A 61 -23.35 8.00 4.15
N LYS A 62 -23.33 9.33 3.94
CA LYS A 62 -22.22 10.21 4.34
C LYS A 62 -21.81 10.04 5.81
N SER A 63 -22.76 9.98 6.74
CA SER A 63 -22.46 9.90 8.17
C SER A 63 -21.70 8.62 8.56
N ALA A 64 -21.91 7.53 7.83
CA ALA A 64 -21.25 6.25 8.11
C ALA A 64 -19.87 6.14 7.44
N TYR A 65 -19.69 6.74 6.25
CA TYR A 65 -18.49 6.53 5.43
C TYR A 65 -17.57 7.75 5.33
N ALA A 66 -18.06 8.97 5.49
CA ALA A 66 -17.21 10.17 5.45
C ALA A 66 -16.46 10.40 6.77
N VAL A 67 -15.76 9.35 7.22
CA VAL A 67 -14.98 9.30 8.45
C VAL A 67 -13.51 9.01 8.15
N HIS A 68 -12.66 9.27 9.13
CA HIS A 68 -11.22 9.02 9.09
C HIS A 68 -10.78 8.08 10.21
N ASP A 69 -11.73 7.52 10.96
CA ASP A 69 -11.48 6.64 12.09
C ASP A 69 -11.14 5.22 11.62
N PHE A 70 -9.98 4.72 12.03
CA PHE A 70 -9.50 3.42 11.57
C PHE A 70 -10.30 2.25 12.10
N GLU A 71 -10.83 2.31 13.32
CA GLU A 71 -11.61 1.21 13.87
C GLU A 71 -12.94 1.06 13.14
N GLN A 72 -13.63 2.17 12.88
CA GLN A 72 -14.85 2.21 12.09
C GLN A 72 -14.60 1.77 10.65
N LEU A 73 -13.54 2.28 10.00
CA LEU A 73 -13.20 1.87 8.64
C LEU A 73 -12.82 0.39 8.56
N LEU A 74 -12.13 -0.14 9.58
CA LEU A 74 -11.77 -1.56 9.67
C LEU A 74 -13.02 -2.45 9.83
N LEU A 75 -13.98 -2.03 10.66
CA LEU A 75 -15.27 -2.68 10.80
C LEU A 75 -16.03 -2.67 9.46
N LEU A 76 -16.22 -1.50 8.85
CA LEU A 76 -16.94 -1.33 7.58
C LEU A 76 -16.28 -2.07 6.41
N SER A 77 -14.97 -2.26 6.46
CA SER A 77 -14.22 -3.02 5.44
C SER A 77 -14.37 -4.55 5.57
N GLY A 78 -15.00 -5.03 6.65
CA GLY A 78 -15.16 -6.45 6.97
C GLY A 78 -13.84 -7.13 7.37
N LEU A 79 -12.85 -6.36 7.83
CA LEU A 79 -11.51 -6.85 8.17
C LEU A 79 -11.25 -7.00 9.66
N GLN A 80 -12.14 -6.50 10.53
CA GLN A 80 -11.96 -6.54 11.99
C GLN A 80 -11.68 -7.96 12.53
N LYS A 81 -12.51 -8.96 12.17
CA LYS A 81 -12.26 -10.36 12.56
C LYS A 81 -11.01 -10.96 11.90
N LYS A 82 -10.62 -10.45 10.74
CA LYS A 82 -9.44 -10.97 10.02
C LYS A 82 -8.14 -10.49 10.65
N ILE A 83 -8.13 -9.27 11.20
CA ILE A 83 -6.94 -8.74 11.88
C ILE A 83 -6.74 -9.37 13.25
N SER A 84 -7.82 -9.68 13.97
CA SER A 84 -7.73 -10.36 15.28
C SER A 84 -7.22 -11.79 15.19
N LEU A 85 -7.40 -12.43 14.03
CA LEU A 85 -6.88 -13.77 13.74
C LEU A 85 -5.56 -13.75 12.97
N ALA A 86 -4.96 -12.57 12.77
CA ALA A 86 -3.69 -12.46 12.06
C ALA A 86 -2.51 -12.87 12.95
N HIS A 87 -1.35 -13.08 12.31
CA HIS A 87 -0.10 -13.37 13.01
C HIS A 87 0.35 -12.18 13.85
N ALA A 88 1.05 -12.47 14.96
CA ALA A 88 1.45 -11.48 15.97
C ALA A 88 2.12 -10.23 15.39
N ASN A 89 3.03 -10.39 14.41
CA ASN A 89 3.72 -9.23 13.81
C ASN A 89 2.77 -8.24 13.13
N LEU A 90 1.72 -8.71 12.45
CA LEU A 90 0.73 -7.81 11.87
C LEU A 90 -0.07 -7.10 12.95
N HIS A 91 -0.43 -7.82 14.03
CA HIS A 91 -1.14 -7.23 15.15
C HIS A 91 -0.31 -6.11 15.79
N THR A 92 0.99 -6.34 16.02
CA THR A 92 1.93 -5.32 16.49
C THR A 92 1.97 -4.12 15.54
N ASN A 93 2.12 -4.36 14.23
CA ASN A 93 2.14 -3.28 13.24
C ASN A 93 0.82 -2.49 13.21
N TRP A 94 -0.32 -3.17 13.36
CA TRP A 94 -1.63 -2.51 13.46
C TRP A 94 -1.73 -1.64 14.71
N SER A 95 -1.31 -2.15 15.87
CA SER A 95 -1.30 -1.40 17.14
C SER A 95 -0.40 -0.16 17.09
N ILE A 96 0.68 -0.19 16.31
CA ILE A 96 1.56 0.98 16.09
C ILE A 96 0.83 2.10 15.33
N ILE A 97 -0.07 1.74 14.40
CA ILE A 97 -0.70 2.68 13.47
C ILE A 97 -2.05 3.21 13.98
N ILE A 98 -2.81 2.42 14.75
CA ILE A 98 -4.13 2.80 15.29
C ILE A 98 -4.18 4.21 15.90
N PRO A 99 -3.18 4.68 16.69
CA PRO A 99 -3.24 6.00 17.31
C PRO A 99 -3.23 7.20 16.35
N TRP A 100 -3.07 6.97 15.04
CA TRP A 100 -3.13 8.03 14.04
C TRP A 100 -4.51 8.69 14.00
N SER A 101 -4.54 10.00 13.77
CA SER A 101 -5.75 10.73 13.43
C SER A 101 -5.44 11.94 12.54
N PRO A 102 -6.43 12.46 11.78
CA PRO A 102 -6.24 13.69 11.00
C PRO A 102 -5.82 14.89 11.86
N GLU A 103 -6.17 14.90 13.14
CA GLU A 103 -5.85 15.98 14.10
C GLU A 103 -4.35 16.08 14.41
N MET A 104 -3.55 15.06 14.07
CA MET A 104 -2.08 15.14 14.15
C MET A 104 -1.50 16.32 13.37
N ARG A 105 -2.24 16.84 12.37
CA ARG A 105 -1.88 18.06 11.62
C ARG A 105 -1.70 19.32 12.49
N TYR A 106 -2.28 19.34 13.69
CA TYR A 106 -2.21 20.46 14.63
C TYR A 106 -1.18 20.25 15.73
N GLN A 107 -0.48 19.12 15.76
CA GLN A 107 0.57 18.88 16.73
C GLN A 107 1.75 19.85 16.49
N PRO A 108 2.44 20.28 17.55
CA PRO A 108 3.64 21.10 17.41
C PRO A 108 4.68 20.43 16.52
N LYS A 109 5.43 21.23 15.76
CA LYS A 109 6.58 20.73 14.99
C LYS A 109 7.57 20.01 15.90
N GLY A 110 8.07 18.86 15.44
CA GLY A 110 9.03 18.02 16.15
C GLY A 110 8.40 17.08 17.19
N THR A 111 7.09 16.86 17.14
CA THR A 111 6.40 15.91 18.04
C THR A 111 6.87 14.47 17.79
N ILE A 112 7.15 14.11 16.54
CA ILE A 112 7.56 12.77 16.13
C ILE A 112 9.08 12.70 15.97
N SER A 113 9.71 11.79 16.73
CA SER A 113 11.13 11.47 16.56
C SER A 113 11.39 10.62 15.33
N LYS A 114 12.61 10.66 14.79
CA LYS A 114 13.05 9.80 13.68
C LYS A 114 12.74 8.32 13.93
N ASN A 115 13.04 7.83 15.13
CA ASN A 115 12.83 6.41 15.48
C ASN A 115 11.34 6.06 15.46
N LYS A 116 10.48 6.95 16.00
CA LYS A 116 9.04 6.71 16.00
C LYS A 116 8.45 6.78 14.59
N ALA A 117 8.89 7.74 13.77
CA ALA A 117 8.49 7.81 12.37
C ALA A 117 8.91 6.57 11.58
N LYS A 118 10.13 6.06 11.83
CA LYS A 118 10.61 4.83 11.20
C LYS A 118 9.75 3.63 11.59
N GLU A 119 9.47 3.47 12.88
CA GLU A 119 8.61 2.41 13.39
C GLU A 119 7.23 2.41 12.72
N ILE A 120 6.59 3.59 12.61
CA ILE A 120 5.28 3.72 11.97
C ILE A 120 5.36 3.45 10.46
N LEU A 121 6.34 4.04 9.77
CA LEU A 121 6.51 3.85 8.32
C LEU A 121 6.74 2.38 7.98
N ASP A 122 7.63 1.71 8.72
CA ASP A 122 7.92 0.29 8.55
C ASP A 122 6.68 -0.57 8.87
N ALA A 123 5.92 -0.26 9.93
CA ALA A 123 4.65 -0.93 10.23
C ALA A 123 3.63 -0.84 9.08
N VAL A 124 3.63 0.27 8.33
CA VAL A 124 2.79 0.45 7.14
C VAL A 124 3.32 -0.37 5.96
N ARG A 125 4.62 -0.27 5.62
CA ARG A 125 5.17 -0.74 4.34
C ARG A 125 5.87 -2.10 4.37
N ASP A 126 6.28 -2.60 5.53
CA ASP A 126 7.22 -3.72 5.63
C ASP A 126 6.76 -4.98 4.89
N LYS A 127 7.72 -5.72 4.36
CA LYS A 127 7.48 -7.02 3.73
C LYS A 127 7.96 -8.12 4.69
N PRO A 128 7.15 -9.14 5.02
CA PRO A 128 5.79 -9.43 4.52
C PRO A 128 4.64 -8.86 5.37
N ASN A 129 4.92 -8.21 6.51
CA ASN A 129 3.93 -7.97 7.59
C ASN A 129 3.36 -6.55 7.66
N GLY A 130 3.64 -5.68 6.68
CA GLY A 130 3.14 -4.32 6.62
C GLY A 130 1.62 -4.29 6.48
N VAL A 131 0.97 -3.41 7.23
CA VAL A 131 -0.49 -3.28 7.27
C VAL A 131 -1.05 -2.97 5.89
N TYR A 132 -0.44 -2.03 5.15
CA TYR A 132 -0.90 -1.66 3.82
C TYR A 132 -0.95 -2.88 2.88
N ARG A 133 0.14 -3.66 2.86
CA ARG A 133 0.25 -4.87 2.05
C ARG A 133 -0.76 -5.95 2.47
N TRP A 134 -1.08 -6.04 3.76
CA TRP A 134 -2.10 -6.96 4.23
C TRP A 134 -3.50 -6.57 3.72
N ILE A 135 -3.89 -5.29 3.81
CA ILE A 135 -5.21 -4.83 3.34
C ILE A 135 -5.34 -4.99 1.83
N MET A 136 -4.25 -4.74 1.06
CA MET A 136 -4.20 -4.95 -0.40
C MET A 136 -4.71 -6.32 -0.85
N LYS A 137 -4.44 -7.37 -0.06
CA LYS A 137 -4.87 -8.75 -0.37
C LYS A 137 -6.40 -8.86 -0.53
N TYR A 138 -7.16 -7.94 0.05
CA TYR A 138 -8.62 -8.00 0.11
C TYR A 138 -9.35 -7.04 -0.85
N TRP A 139 -8.66 -6.09 -1.51
CA TRP A 139 -9.25 -5.26 -2.57
C TRP A 139 -8.71 -5.58 -3.97
N CYS A 140 -7.62 -6.35 -4.07
CA CYS A 140 -7.00 -6.77 -5.32
C CYS A 140 -7.56 -8.10 -5.84
N ARG A 141 -8.12 -8.95 -4.97
CA ARG A 141 -8.62 -10.28 -5.36
C ARG A 141 -10.02 -10.18 -5.95
N GLY A 142 -10.05 -9.90 -7.25
CA GLY A 142 -11.24 -9.82 -8.09
C GLY A 142 -10.89 -9.61 -9.56
N SER A 143 -9.79 -10.22 -9.99
CA SER A 143 -9.37 -10.54 -11.36
C SER A 143 -7.94 -11.07 -11.23
N SER A 144 -7.59 -12.09 -12.00
CA SER A 144 -6.33 -12.83 -12.00
C SER A 144 -5.06 -12.00 -12.32
N PHE A 145 -5.09 -10.67 -12.19
CA PHE A 145 -4.09 -9.78 -12.78
C PHE A 145 -3.31 -8.91 -11.79
N CYS A 146 -3.68 -8.88 -10.50
CA CYS A 146 -3.11 -7.89 -9.56
C CYS A 146 -1.93 -8.41 -8.72
N ALA A 147 -1.48 -9.65 -8.91
CA ALA A 147 -0.38 -10.25 -8.14
C ALA A 147 1.01 -10.13 -8.80
N GLN A 148 1.14 -9.50 -9.98
CA GLN A 148 2.39 -9.51 -10.75
C GLN A 148 3.09 -8.15 -10.95
N LYS A 149 2.58 -7.04 -10.41
CA LYS A 149 3.25 -5.73 -10.53
C LYS A 149 3.68 -5.15 -9.18
N LEU A 150 4.46 -5.91 -8.42
CA LEU A 150 5.34 -5.35 -7.39
C LEU A 150 6.69 -6.10 -7.43
N GLU A 151 7.58 -5.52 -8.24
CA GLU A 151 9.05 -5.69 -8.36
C GLU A 151 9.66 -6.68 -9.37
N PRO A 152 10.18 -6.15 -10.49
CA PRO A 152 11.10 -6.84 -11.39
C PRO A 152 12.56 -6.32 -11.34
N ARG A 153 13.05 -5.61 -10.31
CA ARG A 153 14.50 -5.24 -10.30
C ARG A 153 15.41 -6.30 -9.68
N GLN A 154 14.92 -7.00 -8.65
CA GLN A 154 15.57 -8.06 -7.89
C GLN A 154 16.05 -9.26 -8.72
N GLU A 155 15.06 -9.92 -9.32
CA GLU A 155 15.21 -11.23 -9.95
C GLU A 155 15.65 -11.14 -11.43
N PHE A 156 15.39 -10.00 -12.09
CA PHE A 156 15.74 -9.78 -13.50
C PHE A 156 17.25 -9.68 -13.71
N GLY A 157 17.98 -9.11 -12.74
CA GLY A 157 19.44 -9.09 -12.75
C GLY A 157 20.08 -10.49 -12.59
N LYS A 158 19.38 -11.41 -11.93
CA LYS A 158 19.83 -12.81 -11.77
C LYS A 158 19.57 -13.61 -13.05
N MET A 159 18.38 -13.49 -13.64
CA MET A 159 17.99 -14.19 -14.88
C MET A 159 18.91 -13.82 -16.06
N THR A 160 19.20 -12.53 -16.24
CA THR A 160 20.09 -12.05 -17.30
C THR A 160 21.55 -12.49 -17.11
N ARG A 161 22.01 -12.67 -15.86
CA ARG A 161 23.33 -13.28 -15.58
C ARG A 161 23.37 -14.77 -15.94
N ILE A 162 22.31 -15.52 -15.63
CA ILE A 162 22.22 -16.95 -15.93
C ILE A 162 22.21 -17.17 -17.44
N LEU A 163 21.38 -16.44 -18.18
CA LEU A 163 21.29 -16.57 -19.64
C LEU A 163 22.57 -16.12 -20.37
N LYS A 164 23.35 -15.20 -19.79
CA LYS A 164 24.67 -14.81 -20.33
C LYS A 164 25.77 -15.85 -20.07
N GLN A 165 25.59 -16.73 -19.09
CA GLN A 165 26.56 -17.80 -18.78
C GLN A 165 26.35 -19.04 -19.67
N GLU A 166 25.13 -19.28 -20.14
CA GLU A 166 24.85 -20.33 -21.11
C GLU A 166 25.17 -19.86 -22.53
N LYS A 167 26.26 -20.38 -23.12
CA LYS A 167 26.63 -20.11 -24.52
C LYS A 167 25.88 -21.07 -25.45
N GLY A 168 24.68 -20.68 -25.87
CA GLY A 168 23.89 -21.42 -26.84
C GLY A 168 23.04 -20.50 -27.72
N PRO A 169 22.70 -20.90 -28.96
CA PRO A 169 21.87 -20.08 -29.84
C PRO A 169 20.48 -19.80 -29.27
N LEU A 170 19.92 -20.70 -28.44
CA LEU A 170 18.66 -20.48 -27.74
C LEU A 170 18.73 -19.40 -26.66
N SER A 171 19.84 -19.29 -25.90
CA SER A 171 19.95 -18.26 -24.86
C SER A 171 20.02 -16.86 -25.45
N LEU A 172 20.67 -16.71 -26.62
CA LEU A 172 20.74 -15.46 -27.36
C LEU A 172 19.38 -15.06 -27.96
N LEU A 173 18.61 -16.03 -28.47
CA LEU A 173 17.25 -15.82 -28.95
C LEU A 173 16.29 -15.42 -27.83
N MET A 174 16.40 -16.07 -26.67
CA MET A 174 15.62 -15.72 -25.47
C MET A 174 15.95 -14.31 -24.97
N LEU A 175 17.23 -13.91 -24.97
CA LEU A 175 17.64 -12.54 -24.62
C LEU A 175 17.07 -11.49 -25.59
N LYS A 176 17.07 -11.77 -26.90
CA LYS A 176 16.52 -10.84 -27.91
C LYS A 176 15.00 -10.73 -27.86
N ALA A 177 14.29 -11.84 -27.65
CA ALA A 177 12.84 -11.82 -27.46
C ALA A 177 12.46 -11.03 -26.19
N PHE A 178 13.25 -11.20 -25.13
CA PHE A 178 13.07 -10.48 -23.87
C PHE A 178 13.29 -8.97 -23.99
N ASP A 179 14.32 -8.52 -24.72
CA ASP A 179 14.56 -7.09 -24.95
C ASP A 179 13.45 -6.45 -25.82
N ALA A 180 12.87 -7.21 -26.77
CA ALA A 180 11.76 -6.75 -27.60
C ALA A 180 10.45 -6.57 -26.80
N GLU A 181 10.10 -7.53 -25.95
CA GLU A 181 8.91 -7.42 -25.08
C GLU A 181 9.04 -6.28 -24.05
N MET A 182 10.27 -5.96 -23.63
CA MET A 182 10.52 -4.84 -22.73
C MET A 182 10.40 -3.48 -23.44
N PHE A 183 10.73 -3.38 -24.73
CA PHE A 183 10.59 -2.13 -25.49
C PHE A 183 9.12 -1.75 -25.74
N ASP A 184 8.26 -2.74 -25.96
CA ASP A 184 6.80 -2.55 -26.11
C ASP A 184 6.10 -2.19 -24.79
N TYR A 185 6.77 -2.39 -23.66
CA TYR A 185 6.24 -2.10 -22.32
C TYR A 185 6.54 -0.68 -21.84
N TRP A 186 7.43 0.05 -22.53
CA TRP A 186 7.92 1.38 -22.17
C TRP A 186 7.67 2.45 -23.25
N ASN A 187 6.97 2.13 -24.33
CA ASN A 187 6.47 3.09 -25.33
C ASN A 187 4.94 3.12 -25.35
#